data_AF-A0A7J3MYU9-F1
#
_entry.id   AF-A0A7J3MYU9-F1
#
_cell.length_a   1.000
_cell.length_b   1.000
_cell.length_c   1.000
_cell.angle_alpha   90.00
_cell.angle_beta   90.00
_cell.angle_gamma   90.00
#
_symmetry.space_group_name_H-M   'P 1'
#
loop_
_entity.id
_entity.type
_entity.pdbx_description
1 polymer ?
#
loop_
_entity_poly.entity_id
_entity_poly.type
_entity_poly.pdbx_seq_one_letter_code
_entity_poly.pdbx_strand_id
1 'polypeptide(L)'
;MMVQTWILDPVTLSIVVSGLMLFVALVIAIVIGLFRGGKISTEGSEMYIGGENEDVLKYRVPSIIALYWGIVKRAWRKAFEYLRDAIHTGVLNDWYGFMSSWLGFLLLIALIAILVYLFM
;
A
#
# COMPACT_ATOMS: atom_id res chain seq x y z
N MET A 1 -23.33 -22.82 -28.89
CA MET A 1 -22.82 -21.53 -28.40
C MET A 1 -21.31 -21.57 -28.56
N MET A 2 -20.71 -20.77 -29.45
CA MET A 2 -19.25 -20.76 -29.62
C MET A 2 -18.62 -20.00 -28.46
N VAL A 3 -18.07 -20.73 -27.49
CA VAL A 3 -17.19 -20.15 -26.47
C VAL A 3 -15.86 -19.85 -27.16
N GLN A 4 -15.67 -18.59 -27.55
CA GLN A 4 -14.37 -18.11 -28.03
C GLN A 4 -13.42 -18.03 -26.84
N THR A 5 -12.54 -19.01 -26.69
CA THR A 5 -11.38 -18.87 -25.82
C THR A 5 -10.34 -18.01 -26.49
N TRP A 6 -10.20 -16.79 -25.98
CA TRP A 6 -9.01 -15.99 -26.24
C TRP A 6 -7.84 -16.59 -25.45
N ILE A 7 -7.31 -17.72 -25.91
CA ILE A 7 -5.99 -18.19 -25.49
C ILE A 7 -5.01 -17.22 -26.12
N LEU A 8 -4.65 -16.18 -25.38
CA LEU A 8 -3.57 -15.28 -25.78
C LEU A 8 -2.29 -16.10 -25.86
N ASP A 9 -1.51 -15.89 -26.91
CA ASP A 9 -0.20 -16.50 -26.99
C ASP A 9 0.65 -16.03 -25.78
N PRO A 10 1.61 -16.85 -25.32
CA PRO A 10 2.41 -16.53 -24.15
C PRO A 10 3.11 -15.17 -24.23
N VAL A 11 3.44 -14.68 -25.44
CA VAL A 11 4.08 -13.38 -25.63
C VAL A 11 3.08 -12.25 -25.41
N THR A 12 1.89 -12.32 -25.99
CA THR A 12 0.84 -11.31 -25.75
C THR A 12 0.40 -11.29 -24.29
N LEU A 13 0.28 -12.44 -23.64
CA LEU A 13 -0.02 -12.51 -22.22
C LEU A 13 1.06 -11.81 -21.38
N SER A 14 2.34 -12.06 -21.68
CA SER A 14 3.46 -11.40 -21.00
C SER A 14 3.41 -9.88 -21.18
N ILE A 15 3.12 -9.40 -22.40
CA ILE A 15 3.03 -7.96 -22.68
C ILE A 15 1.89 -7.31 -21.88
N VAL A 16 0.72 -7.95 -21.81
CA VAL A 16 -0.42 -7.45 -21.05
C VAL A 16 -0.12 -7.39 -19.55
N VAL A 17 0.47 -8.44 -18.98
CA VAL A 17 0.82 -8.49 -17.56
C VAL A 17 1.89 -7.47 -17.21
N SER A 18 2.94 -7.35 -18.04
CA SER A 18 3.97 -6.32 -17.85
C SER A 18 3.41 -4.91 -17.97
N GLY A 19 2.48 -4.66 -18.90
CA GLY A 19 1.79 -3.38 -19.04
C GLY A 19 0.97 -3.01 -17.80
N LEU A 20 0.24 -3.98 -17.23
CA LEU A 20 -0.52 -3.79 -15.99
C LEU A 20 0.40 -3.48 -14.80
N MET A 21 1.52 -4.19 -14.67
CA MET A 21 2.50 -3.91 -13.62
C MET A 21 3.10 -2.51 -13.74
N LEU A 22 3.40 -2.06 -14.96
CA LEU A 22 3.92 -0.71 -15.22
C LEU A 22 2.89 0.36 -14.88
N PHE A 23 1.61 0.13 -15.22
CA PHE A 23 0.52 1.01 -14.84
C PHE A 23 0.40 1.15 -13.32
N VAL A 24 0.43 0.05 -12.58
CA VAL A 24 0.39 0.06 -11.11
C VAL A 24 1.59 0.83 -10.54
N ALA A 25 2.79 0.59 -11.05
CA ALA A 25 4.00 1.31 -10.63
C ALA A 25 3.88 2.82 -10.87
N LEU A 26 3.28 3.23 -11.99
CA LEU A 26 3.07 4.63 -12.33
C LEU A 26 2.06 5.31 -11.38
N VAL A 27 0.96 4.63 -11.03
CA VAL A 27 0.01 5.12 -10.02
C VAL A 27 0.71 5.33 -8.68
N ILE A 28 1.52 4.38 -8.22
CA ILE A 28 2.28 4.51 -6.98
C ILE A 28 3.27 5.68 -7.05
N ALA A 29 3.97 5.84 -8.17
CA ALA A 29 4.91 6.94 -8.37
C ALA A 29 4.22 8.31 -8.29
N ILE A 30 3.03 8.46 -8.88
CA ILE A 30 2.22 9.68 -8.78
C ILE A 30 1.83 9.94 -7.33
N VAL A 31 1.33 8.93 -6.61
CA VAL A 31 0.96 9.05 -5.20
C VAL A 31 2.14 9.53 -4.37
N ILE A 32 3.31 8.88 -4.51
CA ILE A 32 4.52 9.29 -3.81
C ILE A 32 4.94 10.72 -4.18
N GLY A 33 4.84 11.10 -5.45
CA GLY A 33 5.12 12.45 -5.92
C GLY A 33 4.23 13.51 -5.28
N LEU A 34 2.92 13.24 -5.18
CA LEU A 34 1.95 14.15 -4.54
C LEU A 34 2.20 14.30 -3.03
N PHE A 35 2.60 13.22 -2.35
CA PHE A 35 2.86 13.25 -0.90
C PHE A 35 4.29 13.64 -0.54
N ARG A 36 5.20 13.79 -1.52
CA ARG A 36 6.56 14.34 -1.36
C ARG A 36 6.56 15.87 -1.26
N GLY A 37 5.56 16.45 -0.59
CA GLY A 37 5.54 17.87 -0.25
C GLY A 37 6.75 18.22 0.62
N GLY A 38 7.65 19.06 0.09
CA GLY A 38 8.79 19.58 0.82
C GLY A 38 8.33 20.35 2.05
N LYS A 39 8.96 20.08 3.19
CA LYS A 39 8.78 20.91 4.40
C LYS A 39 9.40 22.27 4.12
N ILE A 40 8.57 23.22 3.72
CA ILE A 40 8.98 24.63 3.65
C ILE A 40 9.16 25.07 5.10
N SER A 41 10.41 25.32 5.51
CA SER A 41 10.71 25.84 6.84
C SER A 41 10.19 27.28 6.91
N THR A 42 9.31 27.54 7.87
CA THR A 42 8.83 28.88 8.24
C THR A 42 9.71 29.53 9.31
N GLU A 43 10.90 28.99 9.57
CA GLU A 43 11.89 29.61 10.46
C GLU A 43 12.32 30.97 9.91
N GLY A 44 11.70 32.04 10.43
CA GLY A 44 11.99 33.42 10.06
C GLY A 44 10.79 34.28 9.67
N SER A 45 9.58 33.72 9.56
CA SER A 45 8.38 34.54 9.27
C SER A 45 7.70 35.13 10.52
N GLU A 46 8.09 34.72 11.72
CA GLU A 46 7.42 35.05 12.97
C GLU A 46 8.26 36.00 13.84
N MET A 47 7.60 36.92 14.54
CA MET A 47 8.25 37.91 15.39
C MET A 47 8.80 37.24 16.65
N TYR A 48 10.08 37.44 16.94
CA TYR A 48 10.72 36.92 18.15
C TYR A 48 10.38 37.83 19.34
N ILE A 49 9.59 37.32 20.30
CA ILE A 49 9.27 38.04 21.54
C ILE A 49 10.08 37.42 22.68
N GLY A 50 11.05 38.17 23.23
CA GLY A 50 11.83 37.73 24.39
C GLY A 50 12.82 36.59 24.14
N GLY A 51 13.21 36.34 22.89
CA GLY A 51 14.12 35.25 22.52
C GLY A 51 13.43 33.90 22.29
N GLU A 52 12.10 33.84 22.45
CA GLU A 52 11.29 32.68 22.13
C GLU A 52 10.32 32.98 20.96
N ASN A 53 9.85 31.92 20.30
CA ASN A 53 8.87 32.03 19.23
C ASN A 53 7.50 32.43 19.83
N GLU A 54 6.74 33.30 19.16
CA GLU A 54 5.34 33.67 19.50
C GLU A 54 4.40 32.48 19.75
N ASP A 55 4.71 31.31 19.19
CA ASP A 55 4.02 30.05 19.46
C ASP A 55 4.00 29.64 20.94
N VAL A 56 4.92 30.15 21.77
CA VAL A 56 4.90 29.94 23.22
C VAL A 56 3.68 30.59 23.88
N LEU A 57 3.17 31.68 23.31
CA LEU A 57 2.00 32.40 23.81
C LEU A 57 0.67 31.79 23.30
N LYS A 58 0.72 30.86 22.34
CA LYS A 58 -0.46 30.21 21.79
C LYS A 58 -0.76 28.93 22.57
N TYR A 59 -1.98 28.81 23.10
CA TYR A 59 -2.48 27.53 23.58
C TYR A 59 -2.52 26.53 22.41
N ARG A 60 -1.67 25.50 22.43
CA ARG A 60 -1.75 24.36 21.50
C ARG A 60 -2.96 23.51 21.85
N VAL A 61 -4.14 23.95 21.41
CA VAL A 61 -5.30 23.07 21.35
C VAL A 61 -5.11 22.19 20.11
N PRO A 62 -4.91 20.86 20.26
CA PRO A 62 -4.73 20.00 19.11
C PRO A 62 -5.99 20.06 18.25
N SER A 63 -5.82 20.39 16.97
CA SER A 63 -6.91 20.33 16.00
C SER A 63 -7.53 18.93 16.02
N ILE A 64 -8.86 18.87 15.96
CA ILE A 64 -9.62 17.60 15.90
C ILE A 64 -9.12 16.71 14.76
N ILE A 65 -8.71 17.33 13.64
CA ILE A 65 -8.11 16.65 12.49
C ILE A 65 -6.75 16.04 12.83
N ALA A 66 -5.91 16.75 13.60
CA ALA A 66 -4.63 16.23 14.06
C ALA A 66 -4.81 15.05 15.05
N LEU A 67 -5.85 15.11 15.88
CA LEU A 67 -6.21 14.02 16.79
C LEU A 67 -6.69 12.78 16.00
N TYR A 68 -7.58 12.97 15.04
CA TYR A 68 -8.07 11.91 14.15
C TYR A 68 -6.92 11.23 13.43
N TRP A 69 -6.06 11.99 12.76
CA TRP A 69 -4.90 11.45 12.06
C TRP A 69 -3.88 10.82 13.00
N GLY A 70 -3.72 11.33 14.23
CA GLY A 70 -2.88 10.71 15.25
C GLY A 70 -3.34 9.31 15.63
N ILE A 71 -4.65 9.13 15.83
CA ILE A 71 -5.25 7.82 16.15
C ILE A 71 -5.12 6.87 14.95
N VAL A 72 -5.51 7.33 13.76
CA VAL A 72 -5.42 6.55 12.51
C VAL A 72 -3.98 6.11 12.27
N LYS A 73 -3.01 7.03 12.32
CA LYS A 73 -1.60 6.73 12.11
C LYS A 73 -1.07 5.73 13.12
N ARG A 74 -1.50 5.82 14.39
CA ARG A 74 -1.08 4.87 15.44
C ARG A 74 -1.68 3.47 15.22
N ALA A 75 -2.95 3.39 14.82
CA ALA A 75 -3.60 2.12 14.50
C ALA A 75 -2.96 1.46 13.27
N TRP A 76 -2.76 2.22 12.19
CA TRP A 76 -2.11 1.73 10.97
C TRP A 76 -0.67 1.32 11.20
N ARG A 77 0.09 2.06 12.01
CA ARG A 77 1.46 1.69 12.35
C ARG A 77 1.52 0.36 13.08
N LYS A 78 0.64 0.14 14.06
CA LYS A 78 0.55 -1.14 14.78
C LYS A 78 0.13 -2.29 13.86
N ALA A 79 -0.85 -2.06 13.00
CA ALA A 79 -1.29 -3.06 12.02
C ALA A 79 -0.16 -3.43 11.06
N PHE A 80 0.59 -2.44 10.58
CA PHE A 80 1.76 -2.65 9.74
C PHE A 80 2.88 -3.40 10.47
N GLU A 81 3.21 -3.01 11.71
CA GLU A 81 4.20 -3.69 12.55
C GLU A 81 3.80 -5.15 12.77
N TYR A 82 2.54 -5.41 13.11
CA TYR A 82 2.02 -6.77 13.27
C TYR A 82 2.12 -7.59 11.99
N LEU A 83 1.71 -7.03 10.85
CA LEU A 83 1.76 -7.72 9.57
C LEU A 83 3.21 -8.00 9.14
N ARG A 84 4.09 -7.01 9.32
CA ARG A 84 5.52 -7.15 9.04
C ARG A 84 6.11 -8.26 9.89
N ASP A 85 5.84 -8.27 11.19
CA ASP A 85 6.42 -9.24 12.12
C ASP A 85 5.84 -10.65 11.88
N ALA A 86 4.57 -10.75 11.47
CA ALA A 86 3.96 -12.02 11.07
C ALA A 86 4.53 -12.59 9.75
N ILE A 87 4.92 -11.73 8.81
CA ILE A 87 5.51 -12.16 7.52
C ILE A 87 7.02 -12.36 7.65
N HIS A 88 7.70 -11.59 8.50
CA HIS A 88 9.15 -11.61 8.68
C HIS A 88 9.53 -12.22 10.03
N THR A 89 9.07 -13.44 10.29
CA THR A 89 9.44 -14.18 11.50
C THR A 89 10.92 -14.58 11.52
N GLY A 90 11.58 -14.56 10.35
CA GLY A 90 12.97 -15.03 10.18
C GLY A 90 13.12 -16.55 10.20
N VAL A 91 12.00 -17.27 10.39
CA VAL A 91 11.96 -18.73 10.38
C VAL A 91 11.58 -19.20 8.99
N LEU A 92 12.48 -19.96 8.34
CA LEU A 92 12.28 -20.43 6.97
C LEU A 92 11.02 -21.29 6.81
N ASN A 93 10.67 -22.06 7.84
CA ASN A 93 9.49 -22.92 7.82
C ASN A 93 8.16 -22.15 7.72
N ASP A 94 8.04 -21.01 8.41
CA ASP A 94 6.85 -20.17 8.36
C ASP A 94 6.67 -19.56 6.97
N TRP A 95 7.79 -19.18 6.34
CA TRP A 95 7.80 -18.72 4.96
C TRP A 95 7.34 -19.81 3.99
N TYR A 96 7.79 -21.05 4.15
CA TYR A 96 7.29 -22.19 3.36
C TYR A 96 5.80 -22.43 3.57
N GLY A 97 5.32 -22.34 4.81
CA GLY A 97 3.89 -22.44 5.13
C GLY A 97 3.08 -21.35 4.45
N PHE A 98 3.54 -20.10 4.51
CA PHE A 98 2.92 -18.98 3.82
C PHE A 98 2.90 -19.21 2.30
N MET A 99 4.04 -19.54 1.70
CA MET A 99 4.14 -19.80 0.26
C MET A 99 3.24 -20.95 -0.19
N SER A 100 3.22 -22.06 0.56
CA SER A 100 2.34 -23.21 0.27
C SER A 100 0.86 -22.83 0.35
N SER A 101 0.46 -22.09 1.40
CA SER A 101 -0.93 -21.63 1.54
C SER A 101 -1.34 -20.68 0.41
N TRP A 102 -0.45 -19.78 0.01
CA TRP A 102 -0.66 -18.86 -1.10
C TRP A 102 -0.79 -19.60 -2.43
N LEU A 103 0.07 -20.59 -2.67
CA LEU A 103 0.02 -21.44 -3.86
C LEU A 103 -1.27 -22.27 -3.90
N GLY A 104 -1.70 -22.83 -2.76
CA GLY A 104 -2.96 -23.54 -2.64
C GLY A 104 -4.18 -22.65 -2.89
N PHE A 105 -4.15 -21.41 -2.40
CA PHE A 105 -5.18 -20.41 -2.68
C PHE A 105 -5.26 -20.07 -4.17
N LEU A 106 -4.13 -19.82 -4.83
CA LEU A 106 -4.07 -19.58 -6.26
C LEU A 106 -4.55 -20.79 -7.07
N LEU A 107 -4.23 -22.01 -6.62
CA LEU A 107 -4.70 -23.24 -7.24
C LEU A 107 -6.23 -23.39 -7.14
N LEU A 108 -6.82 -23.05 -5.99
CA LEU A 108 -8.27 -23.01 -5.83
C LEU A 108 -8.92 -21.99 -6.79
N ILE A 109 -8.34 -20.79 -6.91
CA ILE A 109 -8.81 -19.79 -7.87
C ILE A 109 -8.71 -20.33 -9.30
N ALA A 110 -7.59 -20.96 -9.65
CA ALA A 110 -7.41 -21.55 -10.98
C ALA A 110 -8.44 -22.66 -11.25
N LEU A 111 -8.73 -23.53 -10.28
CA LEU A 111 -9.78 -24.55 -10.40
C LEU A 111 -11.16 -23.92 -10.60
N ILE A 112 -11.50 -22.89 -9.82
CA ILE A 112 -12.76 -22.15 -9.99
C ILE A 112 -12.82 -21.53 -11.39
N ALA A 113 -11.75 -20.90 -11.85
CA ALA A 113 -11.69 -20.30 -13.19
C ALA A 113 -11.87 -21.35 -14.30
N ILE A 114 -11.27 -22.54 -14.15
CA ILE A 114 -11.46 -23.66 -15.08
C ILE A 114 -12.92 -24.14 -15.06
N LEU A 115 -13.53 -24.29 -13.87
CA LEU A 115 -14.93 -24.68 -13.76
C LEU A 115 -15.84 -23.65 -14.42
N VAL A 116 -15.65 -22.36 -14.13
CA VAL A 116 -16.39 -21.27 -14.79
C VAL A 116 -16.21 -21.33 -16.30
N TYR A 117 -14.99 -21.57 -16.78
CA TYR A 117 -14.70 -21.71 -18.20
C TYR A 117 -15.40 -22.93 -18.85
N LEU A 118 -15.53 -24.05 -18.14
CA LEU A 118 -16.17 -25.26 -18.67
C LEU A 118 -17.71 -25.17 -18.67
N PHE A 119 -18.29 -24.41 -17.75
CA PHE A 119 -19.75 -24.31 -17.56
C PHE A 119 -20.38 -23.03 -18.14
N MET A 120 -19.57 -22.09 -18.64
CA MET A 120 -20.02 -20.84 -19.26
C MET A 120 -19.67 -20.80 -20.74
#